data_AF-A0AB38DZX2-F1
#
_entry.id   AF-A0AB38DZX2-F1
#
_cell.length_a   1.000
_cell.length_b   1.000
_cell.length_c   1.000
_cell.angle_alpha   90.00
_cell.angle_beta   90.00
_cell.angle_gamma   90.00
#
_symmetry.space_group_name_H-M   'P 1'
#
loop_
_entity.id
_entity.type
_entity.pdbx_description
1 polymer ?
#
loop_
_entity_poly.entity_id
_entity_poly.type
_entity_poly.pdbx_seq_one_letter_code
_entity_poly.pdbx_strand_id
1 'polypeptide(L)'
;MPYRRPSYGDTPAAPTTRGKCAIMAPLDTAQQRLAAVLLDELCQVQIDHLHLPMPADRRLLRIARQLLDTPADPRPLDAWADWGGLSPRSLSRHFRDETGLSFAQWRQQARLTEGLRRLSQGHAVAQVADQLGYSSPSAFVSVFHRHFGAPPARYLAGSHARGLASPAASG
;
A
#
# COMPACT_ATOMS: atom_id res chain seq x y z
N MET A 1 -9.54 -51.81 56.46
CA MET A 1 -10.35 -52.65 55.55
C MET A 1 -11.82 -52.34 55.81
N PRO A 2 -12.66 -52.04 54.80
CA PRO A 2 -12.35 -51.62 53.43
C PRO A 2 -13.10 -50.35 52.98
N TYR A 3 -12.46 -49.68 52.03
CA TYR A 3 -12.93 -48.58 51.20
C TYR A 3 -14.07 -49.02 50.26
N ARG A 4 -15.00 -48.11 49.98
CA ARG A 4 -15.92 -48.19 48.82
C ARG A 4 -15.61 -47.03 47.87
N ARG A 5 -14.98 -47.33 46.73
CA ARG A 5 -15.09 -46.60 45.44
C ARG A 5 -16.15 -47.33 44.58
N PRO A 6 -16.59 -46.85 43.39
CA PRO A 6 -16.32 -45.62 42.62
C PRO A 6 -17.65 -44.90 42.20
N SER A 7 -17.67 -43.75 41.51
CA SER A 7 -17.74 -43.67 40.03
C SER A 7 -17.55 -42.22 39.56
N TYR A 8 -16.59 -42.02 38.66
CA TYR A 8 -16.36 -40.79 37.92
C TYR A 8 -17.35 -40.70 36.75
N GLY A 9 -18.24 -39.72 36.81
CA GLY A 9 -18.92 -39.01 35.70
C GLY A 9 -19.13 -37.60 36.27
N ASP A 10 -18.81 -36.50 35.62
CA ASP A 10 -18.97 -36.12 34.23
C ASP A 10 -17.75 -35.34 33.75
N THR A 11 -17.41 -35.54 32.49
CA THR A 11 -16.45 -34.72 31.74
C THR A 11 -16.95 -33.26 31.69
N PRO A 12 -16.11 -32.25 31.97
CA PRO A 12 -16.51 -30.86 31.79
C PRO A 12 -16.71 -30.57 30.29
N ALA A 13 -17.95 -30.21 29.94
CA ALA A 13 -18.30 -29.69 28.63
C ALA A 13 -17.41 -28.47 28.32
N ALA A 14 -16.65 -28.56 27.24
CA ALA A 14 -15.85 -27.47 26.70
C ALA A 14 -16.76 -26.27 26.35
N PRO A 15 -16.39 -25.02 26.68
CA PRO A 15 -17.10 -23.87 26.17
C PRO A 15 -16.89 -23.79 24.65
N THR A 16 -17.99 -23.95 23.90
CA THR A 16 -18.00 -23.69 22.46
C THR A 16 -17.74 -22.20 22.24
N THR A 17 -16.50 -21.85 21.90
CA THR A 17 -16.16 -20.49 21.48
C THR A 17 -16.69 -20.29 20.07
N ARG A 18 -17.90 -19.76 19.98
CA ARG A 18 -18.39 -19.14 18.75
C ARG A 18 -17.50 -17.92 18.48
N GLY A 19 -16.69 -18.00 17.43
CA GLY A 19 -15.82 -16.92 16.96
C GLY A 19 -16.59 -15.63 16.75
N LYS A 20 -16.55 -14.75 17.75
CA LYS A 20 -16.77 -13.32 17.59
C LYS A 20 -15.39 -12.73 17.33
N CYS A 21 -15.25 -12.11 16.16
CA CYS A 21 -14.10 -11.30 15.78
C CYS A 21 -13.77 -10.33 16.93
N ALA A 22 -12.71 -10.62 17.68
CA ALA A 22 -12.33 -9.90 18.90
C ALA A 22 -11.52 -8.63 18.57
N ILE A 23 -11.99 -7.84 17.58
CA ILE A 23 -11.35 -6.56 17.22
C ILE A 23 -11.79 -5.40 18.13
N MET A 24 -12.48 -5.66 19.25
CA MET A 24 -13.10 -4.61 20.07
C MET A 24 -13.08 -4.88 21.59
N ALA A 25 -12.16 -5.71 22.09
CA ALA A 25 -11.82 -5.70 23.52
C ALA A 25 -10.83 -4.54 23.77
N PRO A 26 -10.99 -3.75 24.86
CA PRO A 26 -10.01 -2.74 25.22
C PRO A 26 -8.65 -3.41 25.46
N LEU A 27 -7.61 -2.87 24.83
CA LEU A 27 -6.25 -3.37 24.98
C LEU A 27 -5.84 -3.28 26.44
N ASP A 28 -5.26 -4.34 26.99
CA ASP A 28 -4.65 -4.28 28.32
C ASP A 28 -3.41 -3.36 28.31
N THR A 29 -2.88 -3.01 29.49
CA THR A 29 -1.75 -2.08 29.62
C THR A 29 -0.49 -2.55 28.86
N ALA A 30 -0.26 -3.87 28.76
CA ALA A 30 0.89 -4.41 28.03
C ALA A 30 0.67 -4.29 26.52
N GLN A 31 -0.55 -4.60 26.05
CA GLN A 31 -0.98 -4.44 24.67
C GLN A 31 -0.99 -2.97 24.22
N GLN A 32 -1.37 -2.03 25.10
CA GLN A 32 -1.31 -0.60 24.81
C GLN A 32 0.13 -0.11 24.63
N ARG A 33 1.06 -0.57 25.47
CA ARG A 33 2.48 -0.24 25.34
C ARG A 33 3.07 -0.82 24.06
N LEU A 34 2.75 -2.07 23.73
CA LEU A 34 3.16 -2.70 22.48
C LEU A 34 2.56 -1.98 21.27
N ALA A 35 1.27 -1.64 21.30
CA ALA A 35 0.62 -0.89 20.23
C ALA A 35 1.23 0.51 20.05
N ALA A 36 1.54 1.20 21.15
CA ALA A 36 2.21 2.49 21.10
C ALA A 36 3.61 2.40 20.46
N VAL A 37 4.41 1.39 20.83
CA VAL A 37 5.72 1.14 20.20
C VAL A 37 5.56 0.80 18.73
N LEU A 38 4.62 -0.10 18.37
CA LEU A 38 4.35 -0.43 16.97
C LEU A 38 3.90 0.79 16.16
N LEU A 39 3.05 1.65 16.73
CA LEU A 39 2.62 2.89 16.10
C LEU A 39 3.76 3.89 15.95
N ASP A 40 4.64 3.99 16.96
CA ASP A 40 5.81 4.85 16.91
C ASP A 40 6.77 4.38 15.80
N GLU A 41 7.08 3.09 15.75
CA GLU A 41 7.87 2.48 14.68
C GLU A 41 7.23 2.70 13.30
N LEU A 42 5.91 2.50 13.16
CA LEU A 42 5.19 2.76 11.91
C LEU A 42 5.22 4.24 11.50
N CYS A 43 5.19 5.18 12.45
CA CYS A 43 5.31 6.61 12.22
C CYS A 43 6.75 7.02 11.82
N GLN A 44 7.76 6.30 12.30
CA GLN A 44 9.17 6.52 11.93
C GLN A 44 9.50 5.96 10.54
N VAL A 45 8.68 5.05 10.00
CA VAL A 45 8.82 4.59 8.60
C VAL A 45 8.45 5.74 7.66
N GLN A 46 9.43 6.21 6.90
CA GLN A 46 9.24 7.17 5.80
C GLN A 46 8.45 6.52 4.64
N ILE A 47 7.11 6.57 4.70
CA ILE A 47 6.20 6.15 3.61
C ILE A 47 5.97 7.32 2.62
N ASP A 48 7.01 8.09 2.29
CA ASP A 48 6.82 9.26 1.42
C ASP A 48 6.67 8.90 -0.06
N HIS A 49 7.24 7.76 -0.50
CA HIS A 49 7.32 7.45 -1.93
C HIS A 49 6.16 6.58 -2.46
N LEU A 50 5.36 5.97 -1.58
CA LEU A 50 4.22 5.14 -1.98
C LEU A 50 2.86 5.83 -1.80
N HIS A 51 2.81 6.94 -1.04
CA HIS A 51 1.53 7.58 -0.73
C HIS A 51 0.99 8.33 -1.95
N LEU A 52 0.05 7.71 -2.67
CA LEU A 52 -0.64 8.30 -3.81
C LEU A 52 -1.96 8.96 -3.34
N PRO A 53 -1.98 10.27 -3.05
CA PRO A 53 -3.19 10.95 -2.57
C PRO A 53 -4.29 10.92 -3.62
N MET A 54 -5.50 10.51 -3.22
CA MET A 54 -6.67 10.52 -4.11
C MET A 54 -7.41 11.85 -4.01
N PRO A 55 -7.80 12.47 -5.13
CA PRO A 55 -8.67 13.64 -5.12
C PRO A 55 -10.06 13.28 -4.60
N ALA A 56 -10.73 14.24 -3.96
CA ALA A 56 -12.08 14.11 -3.42
C ALA A 56 -13.15 14.52 -4.43
N ASP A 57 -12.87 15.48 -5.32
CA ASP A 57 -13.82 15.88 -6.36
C ASP A 57 -14.19 14.70 -7.26
N ARG A 58 -15.49 14.59 -7.57
CA ARG A 58 -16.03 13.43 -8.31
C ARG A 58 -15.48 13.30 -9.73
N ARG A 59 -15.17 14.42 -10.41
CA ARG A 59 -14.62 14.41 -11.77
C ARG A 59 -13.15 14.02 -11.74
N LEU A 60 -12.38 14.61 -10.82
CA LEU A 60 -10.96 14.29 -10.63
C LEU A 60 -10.77 12.84 -10.18
N LEU A 61 -11.58 12.36 -9.25
CA LEU A 61 -11.55 10.97 -8.78
C LEU A 61 -11.84 9.97 -9.90
N ARG A 62 -12.74 10.32 -10.84
CA ARG A 62 -13.01 9.49 -12.02
C ARG A 62 -11.79 9.42 -12.94
N ILE A 63 -11.11 10.55 -13.18
CA ILE A 63 -9.86 10.60 -13.95
C ILE A 63 -8.78 9.76 -13.26
N ALA A 64 -8.60 9.95 -11.95
CA ALA A 64 -7.62 9.23 -11.16
C ALA A 64 -7.82 7.71 -11.23
N ARG A 65 -9.05 7.23 -11.05
CA ARG A 65 -9.38 5.81 -11.16
C ARG A 65 -9.10 5.25 -12.54
N GLN A 66 -9.51 5.96 -13.59
CA GLN A 66 -9.24 5.52 -14.97
C GLN A 66 -7.73 5.41 -15.25
N LEU A 67 -6.92 6.33 -14.73
CA LEU A 67 -5.47 6.27 -14.84
C LEU A 67 -4.83 5.12 -14.05
N LEU A 68 -5.44 4.71 -12.93
CA LEU A 68 -5.01 3.53 -12.19
C LEU A 68 -5.38 2.24 -12.92
N ASP A 69 -6.55 2.19 -13.53
CA ASP A 69 -7.02 1.03 -14.29
C ASP A 69 -6.22 0.87 -15.59
N THR A 70 -5.91 1.98 -16.27
CA THR A 70 -5.15 2.00 -17.53
C THR A 70 -3.93 2.92 -17.41
N PRO A 71 -2.87 2.49 -16.71
CA PRO A 71 -1.69 3.33 -16.46
C PRO A 71 -0.92 3.69 -17.74
N ALA A 72 -0.95 2.83 -18.75
CA ALA A 72 -0.28 3.05 -20.04
C ALA A 72 -0.95 4.12 -20.92
N ASP A 73 -2.12 4.65 -20.54
CA ASP A 73 -2.87 5.60 -21.36
C ASP A 73 -2.01 6.82 -21.77
N PRO A 74 -1.79 7.06 -23.08
CA PRO A 74 -0.91 8.11 -23.56
C PRO A 74 -1.59 9.48 -23.65
N ARG A 75 -2.89 9.60 -23.36
CA ARG A 75 -3.65 10.86 -23.52
C ARG A 75 -2.94 12.03 -22.82
N PRO A 76 -2.83 13.20 -23.49
CA PRO A 76 -2.29 14.41 -22.88
C PRO A 76 -3.28 15.01 -21.87
N LEU A 77 -2.82 15.99 -21.09
CA LEU A 77 -3.64 16.69 -20.10
C LEU A 77 -4.95 17.22 -20.70
N ASP A 78 -4.91 17.79 -21.89
CA ASP A 78 -6.07 18.41 -22.53
C ASP A 78 -7.18 17.39 -22.79
N ALA A 79 -6.81 16.22 -23.33
CA ALA A 79 -7.76 15.13 -23.56
C ALA A 79 -8.35 14.57 -22.25
N TRP A 80 -7.60 14.59 -21.14
CA TRP A 80 -8.10 14.21 -19.82
C TRP A 80 -9.04 15.27 -19.24
N ALA A 81 -8.75 16.54 -19.49
CA ALA A 81 -9.60 17.64 -19.09
C ALA A 81 -10.95 17.57 -19.81
N ASP A 82 -10.92 17.38 -21.14
CA ASP A 82 -12.11 17.22 -21.97
C ASP A 82 -12.95 16.02 -21.51
N TRP A 83 -12.31 14.87 -21.30
CA TRP A 83 -12.99 13.66 -20.80
C TRP A 83 -13.62 13.86 -19.41
N GLY A 84 -12.99 14.67 -18.56
CA GLY A 84 -13.50 15.04 -17.24
C GLY A 84 -14.53 16.18 -17.24
N GLY A 85 -14.80 16.81 -18.37
CA GLY A 85 -15.64 18.01 -18.46
C GLY A 85 -15.03 19.21 -17.72
N LEU A 86 -13.71 19.41 -17.85
CA LEU A 86 -12.93 20.48 -17.24
C LEU A 86 -12.07 21.17 -18.29
N SER A 87 -11.70 22.44 -18.05
CA SER A 87 -10.60 23.03 -18.81
C SER A 87 -9.24 22.48 -18.34
N PRO A 88 -8.18 22.46 -19.17
CA PRO A 88 -6.85 22.00 -18.75
C PRO A 88 -6.28 22.77 -17.56
N ARG A 89 -6.58 24.09 -17.49
CA ARG A 89 -6.22 24.96 -16.37
C ARG A 89 -6.96 24.58 -15.10
N SER A 90 -8.27 24.33 -15.20
CA SER A 90 -9.10 23.88 -14.07
C SER A 90 -8.65 22.51 -13.58
N LEU A 91 -8.37 21.56 -14.48
CA LEU A 91 -7.88 20.24 -14.11
C LEU A 91 -6.56 20.35 -13.34
N SER A 92 -5.57 21.04 -13.90
CA SER A 92 -4.25 21.20 -13.26
C SER A 92 -4.32 21.86 -11.89
N ARG A 93 -5.14 22.91 -11.75
CA ARG A 93 -5.33 23.62 -10.50
C ARG A 93 -5.99 22.73 -9.45
N HIS A 94 -7.17 22.17 -9.71
CA HIS A 94 -7.88 21.36 -8.72
C HIS A 94 -7.09 20.11 -8.34
N PHE A 95 -6.39 19.48 -9.29
CA PHE A 95 -5.56 18.32 -8.99
C PHE A 95 -4.44 18.67 -8.01
N ARG A 96 -3.79 19.81 -8.21
CA ARG A 96 -2.76 20.29 -7.29
C ARG A 96 -3.34 20.72 -5.95
N ASP A 97 -4.45 21.43 -5.94
CA ASP A 97 -5.08 21.93 -4.71
C ASP A 97 -5.53 20.76 -3.81
N GLU A 98 -6.02 19.66 -4.39
CA GLU A 98 -6.51 18.51 -3.63
C GLU A 98 -5.43 17.47 -3.31
N THR A 99 -4.48 17.22 -4.21
CA THR A 99 -3.49 16.15 -4.05
C THR A 99 -2.10 16.64 -3.66
N GLY A 100 -1.85 17.95 -3.72
CA GLY A 100 -0.52 18.55 -3.57
C GLY A 100 0.41 18.32 -4.77
N LEU A 101 0.00 17.52 -5.76
CA LEU A 101 0.81 17.11 -6.91
C LEU A 101 0.26 17.70 -8.20
N SER A 102 1.14 18.04 -9.14
CA SER A 102 0.69 18.27 -10.52
C SER A 102 0.15 16.97 -11.12
N PHE A 103 -0.77 17.08 -12.09
CA PHE A 103 -1.33 15.92 -12.79
C PHE A 103 -0.26 14.96 -13.35
N ALA A 104 0.81 15.51 -13.93
CA ALA A 104 1.91 14.71 -14.47
C ALA A 104 2.70 13.97 -13.37
N GLN A 105 3.00 14.64 -12.25
CA GLN A 105 3.66 14.02 -11.10
C GLN A 105 2.79 12.92 -10.50
N TRP A 106 1.50 13.19 -10.31
CA TRP A 106 0.55 12.22 -9.79
C TRP A 106 0.44 11.00 -10.70
N ARG A 107 0.30 11.19 -12.02
CA ARG A 107 0.25 10.10 -13.00
C ARG A 107 1.55 9.29 -13.01
N GLN A 108 2.70 9.94 -12.90
CA GLN A 108 3.98 9.23 -12.85
C GLN A 108 4.09 8.40 -11.56
N GLN A 109 3.69 8.95 -10.42
CA GLN A 109 3.69 8.23 -9.16
C GLN A 109 2.70 7.05 -9.19
N ALA A 110 1.52 7.22 -9.77
CA ALA A 110 0.55 6.14 -9.97
C ALA A 110 1.14 4.97 -10.78
N ARG A 111 1.81 5.27 -11.90
CA ARG A 111 2.51 4.25 -12.72
C ARG A 111 3.61 3.53 -11.92
N LEU A 112 4.37 4.27 -11.12
CA LEU A 112 5.46 3.72 -10.33
C LEU A 112 4.98 2.83 -9.19
N THR A 113 3.93 3.23 -8.47
CA THR A 113 3.30 2.42 -7.43
C THR A 113 2.73 1.13 -8.01
N GLU A 114 2.06 1.20 -9.16
CA GLU A 114 1.55 0.01 -9.84
C GLU A 114 2.69 -0.89 -10.34
N GLY A 115 3.77 -0.29 -10.86
CA GLY A 115 4.97 -1.04 -11.24
C GLY A 115 5.59 -1.78 -10.06
N LEU A 116 5.72 -1.12 -8.91
CA LEU A 116 6.20 -1.74 -7.68
C LEU A 116 5.30 -2.91 -7.27
N ARG A 117 3.98 -2.75 -7.32
CA ARG A 117 3.00 -3.82 -7.00
C ARG A 117 3.15 -5.03 -7.93
N ARG A 118 3.36 -4.81 -9.23
CA ARG A 118 3.56 -5.92 -10.19
C ARG A 118 4.89 -6.62 -9.99
N LEU A 119 5.96 -5.86 -9.72
CA LEU A 119 7.28 -6.43 -9.47
C LEU A 119 7.30 -7.24 -8.17
N SER A 120 6.59 -6.80 -7.12
CA SER A 120 6.47 -7.58 -5.87
C SER A 120 5.69 -8.89 -6.06
N GLN A 121 4.84 -8.97 -7.09
CA GLN A 121 4.16 -10.20 -7.51
C GLN A 121 5.04 -11.11 -8.39
N GLY A 122 6.29 -10.73 -8.64
CA GLY A 122 7.24 -11.54 -9.43
C GLY A 122 7.19 -11.31 -10.94
N HIS A 123 6.45 -10.31 -11.43
CA HIS A 123 6.47 -9.99 -12.86
C HIS A 123 7.86 -9.49 -13.31
N ALA A 124 8.25 -9.84 -14.54
CA ALA A 124 9.53 -9.40 -15.09
C ALA A 124 9.51 -7.88 -15.37
N VAL A 125 10.64 -7.20 -15.11
CA VAL A 125 10.79 -5.74 -15.33
C VAL A 125 10.40 -5.32 -16.74
N ALA A 126 10.73 -6.14 -17.75
CA ALA A 126 10.38 -5.85 -19.13
C ALA A 126 8.86 -5.86 -19.37
N GLN A 127 8.14 -6.82 -18.80
CA GLN A 127 6.68 -6.89 -18.91
C GLN A 127 6.01 -5.72 -18.18
N VAL A 128 6.52 -5.36 -17.00
CA VAL A 128 6.01 -4.22 -16.22
C VAL A 128 6.20 -2.90 -16.98
N ALA A 129 7.38 -2.69 -17.57
CA ALA A 129 7.66 -1.47 -18.34
C ALA A 129 6.69 -1.31 -19.53
N ASP A 130 6.47 -2.39 -20.28
CA ASP A 130 5.54 -2.42 -21.42
C ASP A 130 4.10 -2.13 -20.97
N GLN A 131 3.61 -2.81 -19.94
CA GLN A 131 2.25 -2.65 -19.41
C GLN A 131 1.96 -1.27 -18.81
N LEU A 132 3.00 -0.54 -18.40
CA LEU A 132 2.89 0.83 -17.89
C LEU A 132 3.11 1.89 -18.98
N GLY A 133 3.39 1.47 -20.23
CA GLY A 133 3.60 2.34 -21.38
C GLY A 133 4.95 3.05 -21.39
N TYR A 134 6.01 2.42 -20.86
CA TYR A 134 7.38 2.91 -21.02
C TYR A 134 7.99 2.37 -22.32
N SER A 135 8.81 3.19 -22.99
CA SER A 135 9.45 2.82 -24.26
C SER A 135 10.49 1.72 -24.13
N SER A 136 11.05 1.51 -22.94
CA SER A 136 12.00 0.43 -22.66
C SER A 136 12.04 0.06 -21.18
N PRO A 137 12.52 -1.15 -20.83
CA PRO A 137 12.74 -1.55 -19.43
C PRO A 137 13.72 -0.60 -18.71
N SER A 138 14.76 -0.15 -19.42
CA SER A 138 15.76 0.78 -18.88
C SER A 138 15.16 2.16 -18.57
N ALA A 139 14.22 2.65 -19.39
CA ALA A 139 13.50 3.88 -19.13
C ALA A 139 12.67 3.79 -17.84
N PHE A 140 11.96 2.68 -17.65
CA PHE A 140 11.23 2.42 -16.41
C PHE A 140 12.18 2.37 -15.20
N VAL A 141 13.27 1.61 -15.28
CA VAL A 141 14.25 1.49 -14.18
C VAL A 141 14.87 2.84 -13.81
N SER A 142 15.19 3.68 -14.80
CA SER A 142 15.73 5.03 -14.58
C SER A 142 14.73 5.92 -13.84
N VAL A 143 13.46 5.93 -14.29
CA VAL A 143 12.40 6.72 -13.65
C VAL A 143 12.09 6.20 -12.25
N PHE A 144 12.07 4.88 -12.07
CA PHE A 144 11.90 4.23 -10.78
C PHE A 144 13.01 4.61 -9.80
N HIS A 145 14.28 4.50 -10.23
CA HIS A 145 15.43 4.86 -9.41
C HIS A 145 15.40 6.34 -9.00
N ARG A 146 15.06 7.25 -9.92
CA ARG A 146 14.94 8.67 -9.62
C ARG A 146 13.87 8.96 -8.56
N HIS A 147 12.81 8.14 -8.50
CA HIS A 147 11.70 8.36 -7.57
C HIS A 147 11.91 7.67 -6.22
N PHE A 148 12.42 6.44 -6.21
CA PHE A 148 12.58 5.61 -5.01
C PHE A 148 14.01 5.55 -4.46
N GLY A 149 14.98 6.20 -5.12
CA GLY A 149 16.39 6.25 -4.73
C GLY A 149 17.17 4.93 -4.94
N ALA A 150 16.52 3.87 -5.42
CA ALA A 150 17.14 2.57 -5.67
C ALA A 150 16.47 1.87 -6.88
N PRO A 151 17.20 1.03 -7.62
CA PRO A 151 16.62 0.24 -8.70
C PRO A 151 15.66 -0.83 -8.11
N PRO A 152 14.67 -1.30 -8.88
CA PRO A 152 13.58 -2.11 -8.34
C PRO A 152 14.03 -3.40 -7.64
N ALA A 153 15.02 -4.11 -8.21
CA ALA A 153 15.55 -5.33 -7.62
C ALA A 153 16.16 -5.10 -6.22
N ARG A 154 16.93 -4.02 -6.05
CA ARG A 154 17.52 -3.64 -4.76
C ARG A 154 16.47 -3.13 -3.79
N TYR A 155 15.50 -2.36 -4.29
CA TYR A 155 14.39 -1.84 -3.49
C TYR A 155 13.57 -2.98 -2.87
N LEU A 156 13.21 -4.00 -3.67
CA LEU A 156 12.44 -5.16 -3.22
C LEU A 156 13.23 -6.08 -2.27
N ALA A 157 14.52 -6.30 -2.54
CA ALA A 157 15.38 -7.06 -1.62
C ALA A 157 15.50 -6.37 -0.25
N GLY A 158 15.64 -5.04 -0.25
CA GLY A 158 15.71 -4.22 0.96
C GLY A 158 14.40 -4.13 1.74
N SER A 159 13.24 -4.09 1.04
CA SER A 159 11.93 -4.09 1.71
C SER A 159 11.60 -5.44 2.35
N HIS A 160 11.98 -6.56 1.70
CA HIS A 160 11.82 -7.89 2.28
C HIS A 160 12.70 -8.10 3.53
N ALA A 161 13.95 -7.60 3.51
CA ALA A 161 14.83 -7.66 4.67
C ALA A 161 14.31 -6.83 5.86
N ARG A 162 13.68 -5.68 5.60
CA ARG A 162 13.10 -4.82 6.64
C ARG A 162 11.81 -5.38 7.24
N GLY A 163 11.04 -6.18 6.49
CA GLY A 163 9.82 -6.84 6.97
C GLY A 163 10.06 -8.06 7.87
N LEU A 164 11.29 -8.61 7.87
CA LEU A 164 11.68 -9.77 8.71
C LEU A 164 12.66 -9.42 9.83
N ALA A 165 13.24 -8.22 9.81
CA ALA A 165 14.07 -7.73 10.91
C ALA A 165 13.18 -7.23 12.06
N SER A 166 12.75 -8.16 12.91
CA SER A 166 12.39 -7.83 14.30
C SER A 166 13.63 -7.25 14.98
N PRO A 167 13.55 -6.12 15.71
CA PRO A 167 14.66 -5.61 16.51
C PRO A 167 14.80 -6.50 17.75
N ALA A 168 15.32 -7.71 17.57
CA ALA A 168 16.05 -8.37 18.63
C ALA A 168 17.45 -7.75 18.65
N ALA A 169 17.88 -7.33 19.84
CA ALA A 169 19.19 -6.78 20.18
C ALA A 169 19.38 -5.27 19.99
N SER A 170 19.10 -4.55 21.08
CA SER A 170 20.02 -3.62 21.79
C SER A 170 19.24 -3.27 23.07
N GLY A 171 19.60 -3.67 24.28
CA GLY A 171 20.90 -3.64 24.95
C GLY A 171 20.60 -3.07 26.33
#